data_AF-A0A196S5K4-F1
#
_entry.id   AF-A0A196S5K4-F1
#
_cell.length_a   1.000
_cell.length_b   1.000
_cell.length_c   1.000
_cell.angle_alpha   90.00
_cell.angle_beta   90.00
_cell.angle_gamma   90.00
#
_symmetry.space_group_name_H-M   'P 1'
#
loop_
_entity.id
_entity.type
_entity.pdbx_description
1 polymer ?
#
loop_
_entity_poly.entity_id
_entity_poly.type
_entity_poly.pdbx_seq_one_letter_code
_entity_poly.pdbx_strand_id
1 'polypeptide(L)'
;MSDSSQIPSIQRIKRDGTFSQFADANFDPSGFTSQVLSSNKEEGQGIDIDMCLRMLSIYLETIDADLRDVVVQNQDKLFNQISDIETMKQQYGGVSTRVKAITSSFETIKGEVNSSCKSININAIRLSNYNAVILLLRQITAFRSGVKKIRGYLVDENPSQRVWLRVQKTFQEIDRVFAEGHLANVKCLQEDVKYFNSLREEIPKHVSVKK
;
A
#
# COMPACT_ATOMS: atom_id res chain seq x y z
N MET A 1 -11.48 29.48 -46.93
CA MET A 1 -12.60 30.27 -47.48
C MET A 1 -13.57 29.24 -48.04
N SER A 2 -14.62 28.94 -47.30
CA SER A 2 -15.59 27.88 -47.65
C SER A 2 -16.96 28.53 -47.61
N ASP A 3 -17.57 28.69 -48.78
CA ASP A 3 -18.89 29.29 -48.97
C ASP A 3 -19.93 28.50 -48.17
N SER A 4 -20.25 28.98 -46.97
CA SER A 4 -21.13 28.31 -46.00
C SER A 4 -22.54 28.88 -46.05
N SER A 5 -23.09 29.05 -47.25
CA SER A 5 -24.46 29.52 -47.44
C SER A 5 -25.26 28.67 -48.43
N GLN A 6 -24.93 27.38 -48.57
CA GLN A 6 -25.85 26.42 -49.14
C GLN A 6 -26.77 25.89 -48.02
N ILE A 7 -28.04 26.28 -48.09
CA ILE A 7 -29.11 25.66 -47.31
C ILE A 7 -29.06 24.15 -47.60
N PRO A 8 -28.95 23.27 -46.59
CA PRO A 8 -28.96 21.82 -46.79
C PRO A 8 -30.10 21.41 -47.73
N SER A 9 -29.84 20.49 -48.65
CA SER A 9 -30.81 19.96 -49.63
C SER A 9 -32.13 19.58 -48.97
N ILE A 10 -32.09 18.99 -47.77
CA ILE A 10 -33.28 18.67 -46.98
C ILE A 10 -34.10 19.91 -46.53
N GLN A 11 -33.44 21.03 -46.25
CA GLN A 11 -34.11 22.31 -45.95
C GLN A 11 -34.63 23.00 -47.21
N ARG A 12 -34.01 22.76 -48.38
CA ARG A 12 -34.54 23.23 -49.67
C ARG A 12 -35.82 22.48 -50.04
N ILE A 13 -35.84 21.16 -49.89
CA ILE A 13 -37.03 20.32 -50.14
C ILE A 13 -38.16 20.70 -49.19
N LYS A 14 -37.89 20.90 -47.90
CA LYS A 14 -38.91 21.34 -46.92
C LYS A 14 -39.53 22.72 -47.21
N ARG A 15 -38.80 23.58 -47.93
CA ARG A 15 -39.28 24.92 -48.33
C ARG A 15 -39.98 24.91 -49.69
N ASP A 16 -39.91 23.81 -50.43
CA ASP A 16 -40.58 23.68 -51.70
C ASP A 16 -42.07 23.39 -51.49
N GLY A 17 -42.95 24.24 -52.02
CA GLY A 17 -44.40 24.10 -51.89
C GLY A 17 -44.97 22.83 -52.53
N THR A 18 -44.30 22.28 -53.54
CA THR A 18 -44.73 21.09 -54.28
C THR A 18 -44.02 19.83 -53.76
N PHE A 19 -42.75 19.94 -53.40
CA PHE A 19 -41.90 18.79 -53.03
C PHE A 19 -41.67 18.65 -51.49
N SER A 20 -42.23 19.51 -50.65
CA SER A 20 -42.09 19.41 -49.18
C SER A 20 -42.57 18.10 -48.59
N GLN A 21 -43.57 17.47 -49.20
CA GLN A 21 -44.10 16.15 -48.82
C GLN A 21 -43.07 15.02 -48.89
N PHE A 22 -42.00 15.15 -49.70
CA PHE A 22 -40.90 14.17 -49.73
C PHE A 22 -40.04 14.19 -48.46
N ALA A 23 -40.15 15.22 -47.63
CA ALA A 23 -39.46 15.31 -46.35
C ALA A 23 -40.27 14.74 -45.18
N ASP A 24 -41.49 14.25 -45.42
CA ASP A 24 -42.33 13.57 -44.44
C ASP A 24 -41.98 12.08 -44.36
N ALA A 25 -41.93 11.55 -43.13
CA ALA A 25 -41.67 10.12 -42.89
C ALA A 25 -42.82 9.22 -43.38
N ASN A 26 -44.01 9.78 -43.59
CA ASN A 26 -45.21 9.05 -44.06
C ASN A 26 -45.57 9.34 -45.51
N PHE A 27 -44.62 9.80 -46.33
CA PHE A 27 -44.86 10.12 -47.73
C PHE A 27 -45.48 8.93 -48.49
N ASP A 28 -46.58 9.17 -49.21
CA ASP A 28 -47.24 8.21 -50.09
C ASP A 28 -46.90 8.49 -51.57
N PRO A 29 -46.00 7.71 -52.18
CA PRO A 29 -45.60 7.89 -53.58
C PRO A 29 -46.77 7.68 -54.55
N SER A 30 -47.73 6.82 -54.20
CA SER A 30 -48.85 6.46 -55.07
C SER A 30 -49.89 7.58 -55.12
N GLY A 31 -50.19 8.19 -53.98
CA GLY A 31 -51.01 9.39 -53.85
C GLY A 31 -50.38 10.60 -54.55
N PHE A 32 -49.09 10.84 -54.37
CA PHE A 32 -48.37 11.93 -55.04
C PHE A 32 -48.40 11.78 -56.57
N THR A 33 -48.06 10.60 -57.08
CA THR A 33 -48.06 10.34 -58.54
C THR A 33 -49.46 10.48 -59.13
N SER A 34 -50.49 10.00 -58.41
CA SER A 34 -51.89 10.15 -58.83
C SER A 34 -52.33 11.62 -58.90
N GLN A 35 -51.91 12.44 -57.93
CA GLN A 35 -52.18 13.89 -57.94
C GLN A 35 -51.50 14.58 -59.13
N VAL A 36 -50.21 14.32 -59.35
CA VAL A 36 -49.45 14.89 -60.48
C VAL A 36 -50.08 14.51 -61.83
N LEU A 37 -50.43 13.23 -62.03
CA LEU A 37 -51.07 12.76 -63.27
C LEU A 37 -52.50 13.30 -63.47
N SER A 38 -53.24 13.52 -62.39
CA SER A 38 -54.59 14.10 -62.46
C SER A 38 -54.59 15.62 -62.73
N SER A 39 -53.59 16.34 -62.24
CA SER A 39 -53.45 17.79 -62.41
C SER A 39 -53.20 18.24 -63.85
N ASN A 40 -52.66 17.37 -64.71
CA ASN A 40 -52.42 17.66 -66.13
C ASN A 40 -53.66 17.58 -67.03
N LYS A 41 -54.84 17.25 -66.47
CA LYS A 41 -56.09 17.16 -67.23
C LYS A 41 -56.94 18.44 -67.21
N GLU A 42 -56.59 19.43 -66.39
CA GLU A 42 -57.25 20.73 -66.37
C GLU A 42 -56.40 21.75 -67.13
N GLU A 43 -56.93 22.26 -68.25
CA GLU A 43 -56.25 23.20 -69.14
C GLU A 43 -55.79 24.46 -68.39
N GLY A 44 -54.48 24.54 -68.11
CA GLY A 44 -53.79 25.80 -67.79
C GLY A 44 -53.03 25.88 -66.46
N GLN A 45 -53.15 24.90 -65.55
CA GLN A 45 -52.45 24.91 -64.24
C GLN A 45 -51.93 23.52 -63.79
N GLY A 46 -51.65 22.60 -64.72
CA GLY A 46 -51.09 21.28 -64.42
C GLY A 46 -49.58 21.30 -64.15
N ILE A 47 -49.11 20.44 -63.24
CA ILE A 47 -47.68 20.26 -62.96
C ILE A 47 -47.04 19.48 -64.11
N ASP A 48 -46.13 20.12 -64.86
CA ASP A 48 -45.37 19.47 -65.93
C ASP A 48 -44.54 18.29 -65.38
N ILE A 49 -44.85 17.08 -65.86
CA ILE A 49 -44.21 15.83 -65.43
C ILE A 49 -42.71 15.84 -65.72
N ASP A 50 -42.29 16.43 -66.85
CA ASP A 50 -40.87 16.51 -67.21
C ASP A 50 -40.12 17.45 -66.27
N MET A 51 -40.75 18.55 -65.85
CA MET A 51 -40.22 19.45 -64.82
C MET A 51 -40.18 18.76 -63.45
N CYS A 52 -41.20 17.97 -63.12
CA CYS A 52 -41.26 17.21 -61.86
C CYS A 52 -40.13 16.18 -61.75
N LEU A 53 -39.92 15.39 -62.82
CA LEU A 53 -38.83 14.42 -62.89
C LEU A 53 -37.47 15.09 -62.84
N ARG A 54 -37.29 16.22 -63.54
CA ARG A 54 -36.05 16.99 -63.51
C ARG A 54 -35.74 17.53 -62.12
N MET A 55 -36.74 18.06 -61.40
CA MET A 55 -36.58 18.54 -60.03
C MET A 55 -36.26 17.42 -59.05
N LEU A 56 -36.88 16.25 -59.20
CA LEU A 56 -36.56 15.06 -58.40
C LEU A 56 -35.12 14.59 -58.61
N SER A 57 -34.65 14.56 -59.87
CA SER A 57 -33.25 14.23 -60.16
C SER A 57 -32.28 15.23 -59.52
N ILE A 58 -32.57 16.53 -59.58
CA ILE A 58 -31.75 17.57 -58.94
C ILE A 58 -31.75 17.42 -57.42
N TYR A 59 -32.89 17.12 -56.80
CA TYR A 59 -32.96 16.88 -55.36
C TYR A 59 -32.20 15.62 -54.95
N LEU A 60 -32.27 14.56 -55.73
CA LEU A 60 -31.54 13.32 -55.45
C LEU A 60 -30.03 13.52 -55.55
N GLU A 61 -29.55 14.19 -56.61
CA GLU A 61 -28.13 14.52 -56.75
C GLU A 61 -27.60 15.43 -55.63
N THR A 62 -28.41 16.40 -55.20
CA THR A 62 -28.02 17.31 -54.09
C THR A 62 -28.07 16.64 -52.73
N ILE A 63 -29.03 15.75 -52.48
CA ILE A 63 -29.04 14.92 -51.27
C ILE A 63 -27.81 14.02 -51.24
N ASP A 64 -27.47 13.37 -52.36
CA ASP A 64 -26.29 12.50 -52.45
C ASP A 64 -24.99 13.27 -52.21
N ALA A 65 -24.89 14.49 -52.75
CA ALA A 65 -23.75 15.38 -52.50
C ALA A 65 -23.64 15.78 -51.02
N ASP A 66 -24.73 16.21 -50.40
CA ASP A 66 -24.77 16.61 -48.99
C ASP A 66 -24.46 15.43 -48.06
N LEU A 67 -25.00 14.24 -48.37
CA LEU A 67 -24.71 13.02 -47.60
C LEU A 67 -23.23 12.67 -47.66
N ARG A 68 -22.62 12.73 -48.85
CA ARG A 68 -21.17 12.49 -48.99
C ARG A 68 -20.35 13.52 -48.23
N ASP A 69 -20.73 14.79 -48.30
CA ASP A 69 -20.01 15.86 -47.61
C ASP A 69 -20.10 15.70 -46.08
N VAL A 70 -21.28 15.39 -45.55
CA VAL A 70 -21.46 15.08 -44.12
C VAL A 70 -20.63 13.86 -43.69
N VAL A 71 -20.59 12.80 -44.51
CA VAL A 71 -19.79 11.60 -44.20
C VAL A 71 -18.30 11.95 -44.19
N VAL A 72 -17.80 12.64 -45.22
CA VAL A 72 -16.39 13.02 -45.34
C VAL A 72 -15.97 13.98 -44.21
N GLN A 73 -16.79 14.98 -43.89
CA GLN A 73 -16.49 15.95 -42.82
C GLN A 73 -16.42 15.33 -41.41
N ASN A 74 -17.11 14.21 -41.18
CA ASN A 74 -17.12 13.54 -39.89
C ASN A 74 -16.17 12.35 -39.80
N GLN A 75 -15.69 11.84 -40.94
CA GLN A 75 -14.78 10.71 -41.02
C GLN A 75 -13.48 10.95 -40.23
N ASP A 76 -12.83 12.09 -40.45
CA ASP A 76 -11.57 12.41 -39.76
C ASP A 76 -11.73 12.53 -38.24
N LYS A 77 -12.88 13.07 -37.79
CA LYS A 77 -13.18 13.19 -36.36
C LYS A 77 -13.33 11.82 -35.70
N LEU A 78 -14.04 10.89 -36.34
CA LEU A 78 -14.20 9.53 -35.83
C LEU A 78 -12.87 8.79 -35.78
N PHE A 79 -12.02 8.92 -36.80
CA PHE A 79 -10.69 8.31 -36.79
C PHE A 79 -9.78 8.89 -35.70
N ASN A 80 -9.80 10.20 -35.49
CA ASN A 80 -9.05 10.85 -34.40
C ASN A 80 -9.53 10.36 -33.03
N GLN A 81 -10.84 10.26 -32.81
CA GLN A 81 -11.40 9.72 -31.56
C GLN A 81 -10.96 8.27 -31.30
N ILE A 82 -10.90 7.43 -32.34
CA ILE A 82 -10.41 6.05 -32.22
C ILE A 82 -8.93 6.02 -31.86
N SER A 83 -8.12 6.88 -32.49
CA SER A 83 -6.68 7.00 -32.19
C SER A 83 -6.42 7.44 -30.73
N ASP A 84 -7.22 8.40 -30.23
CA ASP A 84 -7.14 8.88 -28.85
C ASP A 84 -7.48 7.77 -27.85
N ILE A 85 -8.50 6.95 -28.15
CA ILE A 85 -8.88 5.80 -27.32
C ILE A 85 -7.77 4.76 -27.26
N GLU A 86 -7.15 4.43 -28.39
CA GLU A 86 -6.04 3.46 -28.42
C GLU A 86 -4.81 4.00 -27.65
N THR A 87 -4.54 5.31 -27.76
CA THR A 87 -3.49 5.97 -26.98
C THR A 87 -3.78 5.90 -25.47
N MET A 88 -5.02 6.19 -25.06
CA MET A 88 -5.43 6.10 -23.65
C MET A 88 -5.32 4.66 -23.11
N LYS A 89 -5.67 3.66 -23.93
CA LYS A 89 -5.53 2.24 -23.57
C LYS A 89 -4.07 1.84 -23.36
N GLN A 90 -3.14 2.32 -24.20
CA GLN A 90 -1.71 2.09 -24.01
C GLN A 90 -1.20 2.74 -22.71
N GLN A 91 -1.59 4.00 -22.45
CA GLN A 91 -1.24 4.69 -21.20
C GLN A 91 -1.77 3.96 -19.97
N TYR A 92 -3.01 3.47 -20.01
CA TYR A 92 -3.61 2.67 -18.95
C TYR A 92 -2.84 1.36 -18.71
N GLY A 93 -2.42 0.67 -19.77
CA GLY A 93 -1.56 -0.51 -19.67
C GLY A 93 -0.24 -0.22 -18.96
N GLY A 94 0.38 0.93 -19.27
CA GLY A 94 1.58 1.43 -18.60
C GLY A 94 1.36 1.70 -17.12
N VAL A 95 0.26 2.38 -16.76
CA VAL A 95 -0.11 2.64 -15.36
C VAL A 95 -0.36 1.34 -14.60
N SER A 96 -1.14 0.42 -15.16
CA SER A 96 -1.44 -0.89 -14.56
C SER A 96 -0.16 -1.69 -14.27
N THR A 97 0.79 -1.68 -15.21
CA THR A 97 2.08 -2.34 -15.03
C THR A 97 2.91 -1.70 -13.92
N ARG A 98 2.95 -0.36 -13.85
CA ARG A 98 3.64 0.37 -12.78
C ARG A 98 3.01 0.10 -11.41
N VAL A 99 1.68 0.06 -11.33
CA VAL A 99 0.96 -0.27 -10.09
C VAL A 99 1.33 -1.69 -9.62
N LYS A 100 1.34 -2.67 -10.53
CA LYS A 100 1.79 -4.04 -10.18
C LYS A 100 3.23 -4.08 -9.67
N ALA A 101 4.13 -3.34 -10.31
CA ALA A 101 5.52 -3.23 -9.88
C ALA A 101 5.64 -2.59 -8.48
N ILE A 102 4.91 -1.51 -8.22
CA ILE A 102 4.87 -0.84 -6.91
C ILE A 102 4.33 -1.78 -5.84
N THR A 103 3.23 -2.49 -6.09
CA THR A 103 2.65 -3.45 -5.15
C THR A 103 3.62 -4.58 -4.82
N SER A 104 4.34 -5.11 -5.82
CA SER A 104 5.36 -6.13 -5.63
C SER A 104 6.54 -5.64 -4.77
N SER A 105 7.05 -4.45 -5.07
CA SER A 105 8.10 -3.81 -4.27
C SER A 105 7.65 -3.54 -2.83
N PHE A 106 6.40 -3.10 -2.65
CA PHE A 106 5.82 -2.86 -1.34
C PHE A 106 5.72 -4.13 -0.50
N GLU A 107 5.23 -5.23 -1.06
CA GLU A 107 5.16 -6.50 -0.33
C GLU A 107 6.55 -7.05 0.00
N THR A 108 7.55 -6.85 -0.88
CA THR A 108 8.94 -7.18 -0.59
C THR A 108 9.47 -6.38 0.61
N ILE A 109 9.33 -5.05 0.58
CA ILE A 109 9.77 -4.16 1.67
C ILE A 109 9.08 -4.53 2.98
N LYS A 110 7.76 -4.75 2.94
CA LYS A 110 6.98 -5.19 4.11
C LYS A 110 7.49 -6.52 4.68
N GLY A 111 7.85 -7.46 3.81
CA GLY A 111 8.49 -8.72 4.20
C GLY A 111 9.81 -8.52 4.92
N GLU A 112 10.71 -7.70 4.35
CA GLU A 112 12.01 -7.38 4.93
C GLU A 112 11.91 -6.66 6.28
N VAL A 113 10.99 -5.69 6.39
CA VAL A 113 10.72 -4.97 7.64
C VAL A 113 10.23 -5.93 8.72
N ASN A 114 9.26 -6.78 8.40
CA ASN A 114 8.72 -7.75 9.36
C ASN A 114 9.80 -8.75 9.84
N SER A 115 10.65 -9.22 8.92
CA SER A 115 11.80 -10.07 9.26
C SER A 115 12.78 -9.37 10.21
N SER A 116 13.07 -8.10 9.93
CA SER A 116 13.95 -7.28 10.76
C SER A 116 13.37 -7.07 12.16
N CYS A 117 12.08 -6.75 12.26
CA CYS A 117 11.39 -6.60 13.56
C CYS A 117 11.42 -7.90 14.38
N LYS A 118 11.18 -9.05 13.76
CA LYS A 118 11.29 -10.36 14.44
C LYS A 118 12.70 -10.61 14.96
N SER A 119 13.71 -10.30 14.15
CA SER A 119 15.12 -10.46 14.51
C SER A 119 15.52 -9.56 15.67
N ILE A 120 15.08 -8.29 15.65
CA ILE A 120 15.30 -7.35 16.75
C ILE A 120 14.68 -7.88 18.05
N ASN A 121 13.44 -8.36 18.01
CA ASN A 121 12.76 -8.87 19.20
C ASN A 121 13.47 -10.08 19.80
N ILE A 122 13.87 -11.05 18.97
CA ILE A 122 14.64 -12.22 19.41
C ILE A 122 15.95 -11.78 20.06
N ASN A 123 16.68 -10.85 19.44
CA ASN A 123 17.95 -10.37 19.95
C ASN A 123 17.80 -9.55 21.23
N ALA A 124 16.72 -8.78 21.39
CA ALA A 124 16.43 -8.06 22.63
C ALA A 124 16.18 -9.01 23.80
N ILE A 125 15.41 -10.08 23.58
CA ILE A 125 15.19 -11.13 24.60
C ILE A 125 16.51 -11.81 24.96
N ARG A 126 17.31 -12.19 23.96
CA ARG A 126 18.65 -12.77 24.18
C ARG A 126 19.54 -11.83 24.98
N LEU A 127 19.57 -10.55 24.64
CA LEU A 127 20.36 -9.54 25.35
C LEU A 127 19.92 -9.38 26.81
N SER A 128 18.61 -9.37 27.07
CA SER A 128 18.07 -9.36 28.43
C SER A 128 18.54 -10.59 29.23
N ASN A 129 18.46 -11.77 28.63
CA ASN A 129 18.93 -13.01 29.25
C ASN A 129 20.44 -12.98 29.52
N TYR A 130 21.25 -12.52 28.57
CA TYR A 130 22.69 -12.36 28.76
C TYR A 130 23.01 -11.37 29.88
N ASN A 131 22.28 -10.25 29.96
CA ASN A 131 22.47 -9.29 31.03
C ASN A 131 22.15 -9.90 32.41
N ALA A 132 21.06 -10.66 32.51
CA ALA A 132 20.73 -11.39 33.74
C ALA A 132 21.83 -12.39 34.13
N VAL A 133 22.36 -13.16 33.17
CA VAL A 133 23.48 -14.08 33.41
C VAL A 133 24.74 -13.33 33.84
N ILE A 134 25.08 -12.20 33.22
CA ILE A 134 26.24 -11.38 33.60
C ILE A 134 26.11 -10.86 35.03
N LEU A 135 24.92 -10.38 35.41
CA LEU A 135 24.66 -9.93 36.78
C LEU A 135 24.83 -11.07 37.79
N LEU A 136 24.28 -12.24 37.50
CA LEU A 136 24.46 -13.42 38.34
C LEU A 136 25.93 -13.83 38.44
N LEU A 137 26.67 -13.85 37.33
CA LEU A 137 28.10 -14.17 37.32
C LEU A 137 28.90 -13.16 38.16
N ARG A 138 28.58 -11.86 38.08
CA ARG A 138 29.22 -10.83 38.92
C ARG A 138 28.95 -11.08 40.40
N GLN A 139 27.72 -11.42 40.78
CA GLN A 139 27.36 -11.75 42.16
C GLN A 139 28.12 -13.00 42.64
N ILE A 140 28.18 -14.05 41.81
CA ILE A 140 28.96 -15.27 42.08
C ILE A 140 30.43 -14.94 42.30
N THR A 141 31.05 -14.14 41.41
CA THR A 141 32.46 -13.75 41.53
C THR A 141 32.71 -12.92 42.79
N ALA A 142 31.84 -11.95 43.10
CA ALA A 142 31.95 -11.13 44.29
C ALA A 142 31.85 -11.97 45.58
N PHE A 143 30.87 -12.89 45.63
CA PHE A 143 30.71 -13.82 46.75
C PHE A 143 31.96 -14.70 46.94
N ARG A 144 32.43 -15.38 45.88
CA ARG A 144 33.62 -16.24 45.95
C ARG A 144 34.87 -15.46 46.34
N SER A 145 35.04 -14.26 45.81
CA SER A 145 36.19 -13.41 46.14
C SER A 145 36.17 -13.03 47.63
N GLY A 146 35.01 -12.65 48.18
CA GLY A 146 34.92 -12.31 49.59
C GLY A 146 35.05 -13.52 50.53
N VAL A 147 34.51 -14.69 50.15
CA VAL A 147 34.77 -15.95 50.88
C VAL A 147 36.27 -16.26 50.91
N LYS A 148 36.97 -16.12 49.76
CA LYS A 148 38.42 -16.30 49.69
C LYS A 148 39.17 -15.28 50.55
N LYS A 149 38.73 -14.02 50.60
CA LYS A 149 39.31 -12.99 51.48
C LYS A 149 39.15 -13.36 52.96
N ILE A 150 37.97 -13.83 53.37
CA ILE A 150 37.73 -14.27 54.75
C ILE A 150 38.65 -15.44 55.11
N ARG A 151 38.76 -16.45 54.22
CA ARG A 151 39.74 -17.54 54.41
C ARG A 151 41.16 -17.01 54.56
N GLY A 152 41.54 -16.00 53.76
CA GLY A 152 42.83 -15.34 53.86
C GLY A 152 43.05 -14.55 55.17
N TYR A 153 41.99 -14.08 55.81
CA TYR A 153 42.08 -13.45 57.13
C TYR A 153 42.23 -14.48 58.26
N LEU A 154 41.64 -15.67 58.08
CA LEU A 154 41.62 -16.75 59.07
C LEU A 154 42.69 -17.82 58.78
N VAL A 155 43.83 -17.43 58.20
CA VAL A 155 44.96 -18.35 57.95
C VAL A 155 45.66 -18.72 59.26
N ASP A 156 45.71 -17.79 60.22
CA ASP A 156 46.31 -18.02 61.53
C ASP A 156 45.35 -18.80 62.44
N GLU A 157 45.85 -19.80 63.18
CA GLU A 157 45.04 -20.62 64.09
C GLU A 157 44.38 -19.83 65.24
N ASN A 158 44.95 -18.66 65.61
CA ASN A 158 44.40 -17.75 66.61
C ASN A 158 44.35 -16.31 66.07
N PRO A 159 43.34 -15.97 65.23
CA PRO A 159 43.21 -14.64 64.66
C PRO A 159 42.93 -13.60 65.74
N SER A 160 43.61 -12.45 65.69
CA SER A 160 43.36 -11.35 66.62
C SER A 160 41.94 -10.78 66.50
N GLN A 161 41.44 -10.10 67.55
CA GLN A 161 40.13 -9.45 67.54
C GLN A 161 39.96 -8.46 66.37
N ARG A 162 41.03 -7.75 65.99
CA ARG A 162 41.02 -6.83 64.84
C ARG A 162 40.79 -7.56 63.52
N VAL A 163 41.29 -8.79 63.38
CA VAL A 163 41.07 -9.65 62.21
C VAL A 163 39.62 -10.11 62.16
N TRP A 164 39.06 -10.56 63.28
CA TRP A 164 37.64 -10.92 63.39
C TRP A 164 36.68 -9.77 63.04
N LEU A 165 37.01 -8.53 63.41
CA LEU A 165 36.22 -7.36 62.99
C LEU A 165 36.28 -7.12 61.47
N ARG A 166 37.43 -7.37 60.81
CA ARG A 166 37.52 -7.31 59.34
C ARG A 166 36.72 -8.44 58.68
N VAL A 167 36.79 -9.65 59.25
CA VAL A 167 35.99 -10.79 58.80
C VAL A 167 34.51 -10.47 58.90
N GLN A 168 34.03 -9.93 60.02
CA GLN A 168 32.63 -9.53 60.18
C GLN A 168 32.20 -8.49 59.15
N LYS A 169 33.02 -7.46 58.90
CA LYS A 169 32.72 -6.44 57.89
C LYS A 169 32.61 -7.05 56.49
N THR A 170 33.62 -7.83 56.08
CA THR A 170 33.61 -8.52 54.78
C THR A 170 32.46 -9.54 54.68
N PHE A 171 32.12 -10.20 55.78
CA PHE A 171 30.99 -11.12 55.87
C PHE A 171 29.66 -10.41 55.60
N GLN A 172 29.41 -9.26 56.22
CA GLN A 172 28.20 -8.47 55.97
C GLN A 172 28.09 -8.01 54.52
N GLU A 173 29.21 -7.59 53.92
CA GLU A 173 29.27 -7.18 52.52
C GLU A 173 28.91 -8.34 51.57
N ILE A 174 29.44 -9.55 51.81
CA ILE A 174 29.11 -10.71 50.98
C ILE A 174 27.75 -11.33 51.31
N ASP A 175 27.24 -11.20 52.54
CA ASP A 175 25.92 -11.71 52.92
C ASP A 175 24.81 -10.98 52.15
N ARG A 176 25.00 -9.67 51.95
CA ARG A 176 24.13 -8.87 51.09
C ARG A 176 24.14 -9.39 49.65
N VAL A 177 25.32 -9.63 49.07
CA VAL A 177 25.46 -10.17 47.70
C VAL A 177 24.87 -11.58 47.59
N PHE A 178 25.03 -12.40 48.62
CA PHE A 178 24.49 -13.75 48.71
C PHE A 178 22.96 -13.76 48.70
N ALA A 179 22.34 -12.87 49.48
CA ALA A 179 20.88 -12.71 49.55
C ALA A 179 20.31 -12.11 48.26
N GLU A 180 20.89 -11.00 47.76
CA GLU A 180 20.45 -10.32 46.53
C GLU A 180 20.60 -11.20 45.29
N GLY A 181 21.61 -12.08 45.26
CA GLY A 181 21.83 -13.02 44.14
C GLY A 181 21.13 -14.37 44.28
N HIS A 182 20.38 -14.61 45.36
CA HIS A 182 19.77 -15.91 45.67
C HIS A 182 20.74 -17.10 45.51
N LEU A 183 21.99 -16.93 45.96
CA LEU A 183 23.08 -17.85 45.64
C LEU A 183 23.03 -19.21 46.37
N ALA A 184 22.09 -19.38 47.31
CA ALA A 184 21.97 -20.58 48.15
C ALA A 184 21.84 -21.89 47.34
N ASN A 185 21.15 -21.84 46.20
CA ASN A 185 20.86 -23.02 45.38
C ASN A 185 21.81 -23.21 44.19
N VAL A 186 22.85 -22.38 44.09
CA VAL A 186 23.81 -22.44 42.99
C VAL A 186 24.76 -23.63 43.20
N LYS A 187 24.61 -24.67 42.37
CA LYS A 187 25.34 -25.94 42.49
C LYS A 187 26.87 -25.78 42.55
N CYS A 188 27.43 -24.85 41.77
CA CYS A 188 28.89 -24.63 41.74
C CYS A 188 29.43 -23.90 42.98
N LEU A 189 28.57 -23.43 43.89
CA LEU A 189 28.94 -22.72 45.11
C LEU A 189 28.70 -23.54 46.39
N GLN A 190 28.26 -24.79 46.31
CA GLN A 190 27.85 -25.56 47.50
C GLN A 190 28.88 -25.60 48.63
N GLU A 191 30.16 -25.78 48.31
CA GLU A 191 31.24 -25.79 49.31
C GLU A 191 31.46 -24.41 49.94
N ASP A 192 31.47 -23.36 49.12
CA ASP A 192 31.62 -21.98 49.56
C ASP A 192 30.44 -21.55 50.44
N VAL A 193 29.22 -21.98 50.10
CA VAL A 193 27.98 -21.72 50.86
C VAL A 193 27.98 -22.47 52.19
N LYS A 194 28.41 -23.73 52.23
CA LYS A 194 28.55 -24.48 53.50
C LYS A 194 29.51 -23.77 54.46
N TYR A 195 30.68 -23.37 53.94
CA TYR A 195 31.67 -22.62 54.73
C TYR A 195 31.16 -21.24 55.15
N PHE A 196 30.46 -20.53 54.27
CA PHE A 196 29.85 -19.25 54.60
C PHE A 196 28.80 -19.38 55.72
N ASN A 197 27.98 -20.43 55.69
CA ASN A 197 27.01 -20.69 56.75
C ASN A 197 27.66 -21.05 58.09
N SER A 198 28.77 -21.81 58.09
CA SER A 198 29.50 -22.08 59.34
C SER A 198 30.11 -20.83 59.96
N LEU A 199 30.64 -19.92 59.12
CA LEU A 199 31.15 -18.61 59.58
C LEU A 199 30.06 -17.76 60.25
N ARG A 200 28.81 -17.85 59.79
CA ARG A 200 27.68 -17.12 60.37
C ARG A 200 27.48 -17.45 61.86
N GLU A 201 27.77 -18.68 62.26
CA GLU A 201 27.67 -19.14 63.66
C GLU A 201 28.95 -18.83 64.47
N GLU A 202 30.08 -18.69 63.80
CA GLU A 202 31.40 -18.54 64.42
C GLU A 202 31.73 -17.07 64.73
N ILE A 203 31.41 -16.14 63.83
CA ILE A 203 31.67 -14.70 63.99
C ILE A 203 31.12 -14.13 65.31
N PRO A 204 29.88 -14.43 65.74
CA PRO A 204 29.35 -13.93 67.01
C PRO A 204 30.16 -14.38 68.23
N LYS A 205 30.80 -15.56 68.20
CA LYS A 205 31.57 -16.10 69.34
C LYS A 205 32.87 -15.33 69.58
N HIS A 206 33.47 -14.78 68.53
CA HIS A 206 34.75 -14.06 68.59
C HIS A 206 34.61 -12.54 68.61
N VAL A 207 33.46 -12.02 68.15
CA VAL A 207 33.16 -10.59 68.15
C VAL A 207 32.37 -10.15 69.39
N SER A 208 31.57 -11.03 70.01
CA SER A 208 30.73 -10.69 71.18
C SER A 208 31.49 -10.67 72.52
N VAL A 209 32.82 -10.76 72.53
CA VAL A 209 33.61 -10.58 73.75
C VAL A 209 33.80 -9.07 73.99
N LYS A 210 32.76 -8.46 74.56
CA LYS A 210 32.82 -7.32 75.50
C LYS A 210 31.40 -7.00 76.02
N LYS A 211 31.09 -7.52 77.21
CA LYS A 211 30.54 -6.71 78.29
C LYS A 211 31.57 -6.68 79.39
#